data_AF-A0A932JYS3-F1
#
_entry.id   AF-A0A932JYS3-F1
#
_cell.length_a   1.000
_cell.length_b   1.000
_cell.length_c   1.000
_cell.angle_alpha   90.00
_cell.angle_beta   90.00
_cell.angle_gamma   90.00
#
_symmetry.space_group_name_H-M   'P 1'
#
loop_
_entity.id
_entity.type
_entity.pdbx_description
1 polymer ?
#
loop_
_entity_poly.entity_id
_entity_poly.type
_entity_poly.pdbx_seq_one_letter_code
_entity_poly.pdbx_strand_id
1 'polypeptide(L)'
;MFNQSPLRSELEPKIYIRKYDDNYKKTVQEINKLLEEIKNKKNQTIKSYKKTKDLQKKTHFKNTLIAIAILESRLIDLKSKVNDRFNEIVKNNSYRVPME
;
A
#
# COMPACT_ATOMS: atom_id res chain seq x y z
N MET A 1 -4.73 53.31 16.84
CA MET A 1 -3.38 52.75 16.61
C MET A 1 -3.50 51.24 16.51
N PHE A 2 -3.05 50.73 15.36
CA PHE A 2 -2.53 49.41 15.05
C PHE A 2 -3.27 48.13 15.49
N ASN A 3 -3.92 47.56 14.49
CA ASN A 3 -3.95 46.15 14.10
C ASN A 3 -4.52 45.17 15.12
N GLN A 4 -5.83 44.94 14.96
CA GLN A 4 -6.35 43.58 14.94
C GLN A 4 -5.54 42.79 13.90
N SER A 5 -4.47 42.14 14.33
CA SER A 5 -3.92 41.02 13.56
C SER A 5 -5.07 40.06 13.35
N PRO A 6 -5.46 39.74 12.10
CA PRO A 6 -6.43 38.68 11.90
C PRO A 6 -5.81 37.44 12.53
N LEU A 7 -6.57 36.75 13.37
CA LEU A 7 -6.30 35.37 13.80
C LEU A 7 -6.25 34.48 12.54
N ARG A 8 -5.18 34.63 11.76
CA ARG A 8 -4.74 33.70 10.73
C ARG A 8 -4.10 32.51 11.45
N SER A 9 -4.91 31.71 12.13
CA SER A 9 -4.47 30.41 12.61
C SER A 9 -5.55 29.33 12.57
N GLU A 10 -6.80 29.67 12.24
CA GLU A 10 -7.91 28.70 12.30
C GLU A 10 -8.25 28.02 10.96
N LEU A 11 -7.55 28.34 9.86
CA LEU A 11 -7.98 27.93 8.52
C LEU A 11 -7.08 26.98 7.72
N GLU A 12 -6.05 26.35 8.31
CA GLU A 12 -5.33 25.29 7.59
C GLU A 12 -5.07 24.01 8.41
N PRO A 13 -6.01 23.04 8.32
CA PRO A 13 -5.58 21.64 8.33
C PRO A 13 -6.26 20.72 7.29
N LYS A 14 -7.03 21.22 6.31
CA LYS A 14 -7.72 20.33 5.33
C LYS A 14 -6.89 19.93 4.10
N ILE A 15 -5.91 20.73 3.69
CA ILE A 15 -5.15 20.48 2.45
C ILE A 15 -4.14 19.34 2.65
N TYR A 16 -3.47 19.29 3.81
CA TYR A 16 -2.46 18.27 4.11
C TYR A 16 -3.08 16.87 4.26
N ILE A 17 -4.26 16.76 4.90
CA ILE A 17 -4.97 15.48 5.07
C ILE A 17 -5.49 14.96 3.72
N ARG A 18 -6.08 15.81 2.86
CA ARG A 18 -6.60 15.38 1.54
C ARG A 18 -5.50 14.88 0.60
N LYS A 19 -4.41 15.62 0.43
CA LYS A 19 -3.31 15.22 -0.46
C LYS A 19 -2.62 13.94 0.03
N TYR A 20 -2.48 13.78 1.34
CA TYR A 20 -1.93 12.56 1.95
C TYR A 20 -2.87 11.36 1.74
N ASP A 21 -4.17 11.55 1.93
CA ASP A 21 -5.21 10.54 1.69
C ASP A 21 -5.23 10.08 0.22
N ASP A 22 -5.11 11.00 -0.74
CA ASP A 22 -5.05 10.66 -2.17
C ASP A 22 -3.80 9.85 -2.54
N ASN A 23 -2.63 10.22 -2.02
CA ASN A 23 -1.38 9.48 -2.26
C ASN A 23 -1.42 8.08 -1.61
N TYR A 24 -1.99 7.97 -0.40
CA TYR A 24 -2.22 6.71 0.27
C TYR A 24 -3.15 5.81 -0.56
N LYS A 25 -4.30 6.34 -0.98
CA LYS A 25 -5.27 5.61 -1.82
C LYS A 25 -4.64 5.08 -3.10
N LYS A 26 -3.89 5.92 -3.81
CA LYS A 26 -3.13 5.52 -5.02
C LYS A 26 -2.14 4.40 -4.72
N THR A 27 -1.35 4.54 -3.65
CA THR A 27 -0.36 3.52 -3.25
C THR A 27 -1.02 2.19 -2.95
N VAL A 28 -2.12 2.18 -2.18
CA VAL A 28 -2.87 0.95 -1.86
C VAL A 28 -3.50 0.34 -3.11
N GLN A 29 -4.01 1.16 -4.03
CA GLN A 29 -4.55 0.69 -5.32
C GLN A 29 -3.48 0.00 -6.16
N GLU A 30 -2.29 0.59 -6.30
CA GLU A 30 -1.17 -0.03 -7.02
C GLU A 30 -0.70 -1.32 -6.37
N ILE A 31 -0.61 -1.37 -5.02
CA ILE A 31 -0.27 -2.61 -4.31
C ILE A 31 -1.32 -3.71 -4.59
N ASN A 32 -2.61 -3.38 -4.56
CA ASN A 32 -3.67 -4.34 -4.85
C ASN A 32 -3.60 -4.85 -6.30
N LYS A 33 -3.29 -3.97 -7.25
CA LYS A 33 -3.10 -4.35 -8.66
C LYS A 33 -1.93 -5.33 -8.81
N LEU A 34 -0.78 -5.03 -8.21
CA LEU A 34 0.39 -5.91 -8.22
C LEU A 34 0.09 -7.27 -7.56
N LEU A 35 -0.66 -7.30 -6.45
CA LEU A 35 -1.09 -8.55 -5.81
C LEU A 35 -1.97 -9.40 -6.73
N GLU A 36 -2.88 -8.78 -7.49
CA GLU A 36 -3.70 -9.51 -8.46
C GLU A 36 -2.87 -10.03 -9.65
N GLU A 37 -1.90 -9.26 -10.14
CA GLU A 37 -0.94 -9.71 -11.16
C GLU A 37 -0.13 -10.92 -10.67
N ILE A 38 0.37 -10.87 -9.42
CA ILE A 38 1.07 -11.99 -8.79
C ILE A 38 0.17 -13.23 -8.69
N LYS A 39 -1.07 -13.07 -8.24
CA LYS A 39 -2.05 -14.17 -8.14
C LYS A 39 -2.30 -14.81 -9.50
N ASN A 40 -2.44 -14.01 -10.55
CA ASN A 40 -2.58 -14.50 -11.92
C ASN A 40 -1.34 -15.27 -12.39
N LYS A 41 -0.15 -14.73 -12.13
CA LYS A 41 1.12 -15.40 -12.45
C LYS A 41 1.29 -16.71 -11.69
N LYS A 42 0.91 -16.75 -10.41
CA LYS A 42 0.90 -17.95 -9.56
C LYS A 42 0.02 -19.04 -10.19
N ASN A 43 -1.21 -18.68 -10.53
CA ASN A 43 -2.18 -19.61 -11.12
C ASN A 43 -1.71 -20.14 -12.49
N GLN A 44 -1.16 -19.27 -13.34
CA GLN A 44 -0.58 -19.69 -14.63
C GLN A 44 0.60 -20.65 -14.43
N THR A 45 1.50 -20.33 -13.50
CA THR A 45 2.69 -21.14 -13.21
C THR A 45 2.28 -22.52 -12.65
N ILE A 46 1.32 -22.57 -11.73
CA ILE A 46 0.77 -23.84 -11.20
C ILE A 46 0.16 -24.68 -12.32
N LYS A 47 -0.64 -24.08 -13.20
CA LYS A 47 -1.25 -24.79 -14.34
C LYS A 47 -0.17 -25.39 -15.26
N SER A 48 0.86 -24.62 -15.59
CA SER A 48 1.99 -25.08 -16.42
C SER A 48 2.83 -26.15 -15.74
N TYR A 49 3.08 -26.03 -14.44
CA TYR A 49 3.79 -27.02 -13.64
C TYR A 49 3.07 -28.36 -13.63
N LYS A 50 1.74 -28.37 -13.42
CA LYS A 50 0.93 -29.60 -13.41
C LYS A 50 0.90 -30.33 -14.76
N LYS A 51 0.99 -29.59 -15.87
CA LYS A 51 0.95 -30.16 -17.23
C LYS A 51 2.30 -30.66 -17.74
N THR A 52 3.39 -30.15 -17.18
CA THR A 52 4.74 -30.46 -17.66
C THR A 52 5.24 -31.78 -17.09
N LYS A 53 5.83 -32.64 -17.94
CA LYS A 53 6.52 -33.87 -17.53
C LYS A 53 8.04 -33.69 -17.42
N ASP A 54 8.58 -32.71 -18.13
CA ASP A 54 10.02 -32.40 -18.15
C ASP A 54 10.55 -31.93 -16.78
N LEU A 55 11.66 -32.53 -16.34
CA LEU A 55 12.22 -32.30 -15.01
C LEU A 55 12.83 -30.90 -14.86
N GLN A 56 13.54 -30.42 -15.89
CA GLN A 56 14.18 -29.11 -15.86
C GLN A 56 13.14 -27.98 -15.79
N LYS A 57 12.11 -28.05 -16.62
CA LYS A 57 10.96 -27.13 -16.59
C LYS A 57 10.20 -27.20 -15.27
N LYS A 58 10.03 -28.39 -14.67
CA LYS A 58 9.43 -28.52 -13.33
C LYS A 58 10.25 -27.77 -12.27
N THR A 59 11.58 -27.90 -12.28
CA THR A 59 12.46 -27.15 -11.37
C THR A 59 12.35 -25.65 -11.59
N HIS A 60 12.35 -25.20 -12.86
CA HIS A 60 12.17 -23.79 -13.19
C HIS A 60 10.84 -23.22 -12.65
N PHE A 61 9.73 -23.95 -12.83
CA PHE A 61 8.44 -23.54 -12.28
C PHE A 61 8.42 -23.52 -10.74
N LYS A 62 9.08 -24.49 -10.06
CA LYS A 62 9.22 -24.45 -8.60
C LYS A 62 9.94 -23.18 -8.13
N ASN A 63 11.07 -22.84 -8.75
CA ASN A 63 11.82 -21.62 -8.42
C ASN A 63 10.99 -20.36 -8.68
N THR A 64 10.21 -20.35 -9.77
CA THR A 64 9.28 -19.26 -10.08
C THR A 64 8.20 -19.12 -9.00
N LEU A 65 7.63 -20.23 -8.52
CA LEU A 65 6.63 -20.21 -7.44
C LEU A 65 7.21 -19.71 -6.11
N ILE A 66 8.46 -20.07 -5.79
CA ILE A 66 9.17 -19.55 -4.61
C ILE A 66 9.35 -18.03 -4.73
N ALA A 67 9.83 -17.55 -5.88
CA ALA A 67 9.97 -16.11 -6.12
C ALA A 67 8.63 -15.37 -6.02
N ILE A 68 7.56 -15.94 -6.57
CA ILE A 68 6.19 -15.41 -6.43
C ILE A 68 5.78 -15.32 -4.96
N ALA A 69 6.00 -16.37 -4.16
CA ALA A 69 5.64 -16.35 -2.73
C ALA A 69 6.40 -15.26 -1.95
N ILE A 70 7.69 -15.05 -2.26
CA ILE A 70 8.50 -13.98 -1.65
C ILE A 70 7.94 -12.60 -2.02
N LEU A 71 7.60 -12.39 -3.30
CA LEU A 71 7.02 -11.11 -3.76
C LEU A 71 5.64 -10.86 -3.15
N GLU A 72 4.78 -11.87 -3.09
CA GLU A 72 3.46 -11.81 -2.45
C GLU A 72 3.59 -11.38 -0.98
N SER A 73 4.49 -12.04 -0.23
CA SER A 73 4.74 -11.71 1.17
C SER A 73 5.25 -10.28 1.37
N ARG A 74 6.22 -9.84 0.55
CA ARG A 74 6.77 -8.47 0.61
C ARG A 74 5.72 -7.39 0.31
N LEU A 75 4.82 -7.63 -0.64
CA LEU A 75 3.75 -6.67 -0.95
C LEU A 75 2.69 -6.61 0.15
N ILE A 76 2.38 -7.75 0.79
CA ILE A 76 1.47 -7.78 1.94
C ILE A 76 2.08 -6.99 3.11
N ASP A 77 3.36 -7.19 3.41
CA ASP A 77 4.08 -6.44 4.44
C ASP A 77 4.11 -4.94 4.13
N LEU A 78 4.42 -4.56 2.88
CA LEU A 78 4.38 -3.17 2.44
C LEU A 78 2.98 -2.56 2.61
N LYS A 79 1.92 -3.28 2.24
CA LYS A 79 0.53 -2.84 2.43
C LYS A 79 0.23 -2.58 3.90
N SER A 80 0.65 -3.47 4.79
CA SER A 80 0.47 -3.29 6.23
C SER A 80 1.15 -2.02 6.72
N LYS A 81 2.42 -1.81 6.36
CA LYS A 81 3.19 -0.62 6.75
C LYS A 81 2.56 0.68 6.25
N VAL A 82 2.04 0.68 5.02
CA VAL A 82 1.32 1.82 4.45
C VAL A 82 0.03 2.11 5.23
N ASN A 83 -0.73 1.08 5.60
CA ASN A 83 -1.93 1.23 6.44
C ASN A 83 -1.60 1.72 7.86
N ASP A 84 -0.55 1.18 8.48
CA ASP A 84 -0.13 1.57 9.82
C ASP A 84 0.30 3.04 9.86
N ARG A 85 1.07 3.47 8.86
CA ARG A 85 1.50 4.87 8.73
C ARG A 85 0.33 5.81 8.48
N PHE A 86 -0.65 5.40 7.68
CA PHE A 86 -1.87 6.16 7.47
C PHE A 86 -2.65 6.31 8.78
N ASN A 87 -2.84 5.21 9.52
CA ASN A 87 -3.54 5.22 10.81
C ASN A 87 -2.83 6.12 11.83
N GLU A 88 -1.49 6.11 11.87
CA GLU A 88 -0.68 6.99 12.72
C GLU A 88 -0.91 8.47 12.38
N ILE A 89 -0.87 8.83 11.10
CA ILE A 89 -1.08 10.21 10.64
C ILE A 89 -2.50 10.67 10.91
N VAL A 90 -3.51 9.82 10.65
CA VAL A 90 -4.90 10.12 10.99
C VAL A 90 -5.03 10.34 12.49
N LYS A 91 -4.55 9.43 13.34
CA LYS A 91 -4.59 9.62 14.81
C LYS A 91 -3.91 10.93 15.22
N ASN A 92 -2.66 11.16 14.85
CA ASN A 92 -1.89 12.33 15.28
C ASN A 92 -2.43 13.68 14.78
N ASN A 93 -3.18 13.70 13.67
CA ASN A 93 -3.78 14.92 13.11
C ASN A 93 -5.29 15.06 13.40
N SER A 94 -5.97 14.01 13.87
CA SER A 94 -7.38 14.07 14.30
C SER A 94 -7.54 14.61 15.73
N TYR A 95 -6.47 14.62 16.54
CA TYR A 95 -6.50 15.04 17.94
C TYR A 95 -5.94 16.45 18.22
N ARG A 96 -5.64 17.25 17.19
CA ARG A 96 -5.27 18.67 17.35
C ARG A 96 -6.46 19.60 17.08
N VAL A 97 -7.58 19.35 17.74
CA VAL A 97 -8.51 20.42 18.08
C VAL A 97 -8.16 20.80 19.51
N PRO A 98 -7.54 21.96 19.78
CA PRO A 98 -7.44 22.41 21.17
C PRO A 98 -8.87 22.51 21.70
N MET A 99 -9.21 21.70 22.71
CA MET A 99 -10.41 21.96 23.49
C MET A 99 -10.20 23.30 24.20
N GLU A 100 -11.11 24.23 23.95
CA GLU A 100 -11.31 25.40 24.81
C GLU A 100 -11.78 24.96 26.20
#